data_AF-A0A8B7DHY5-F1
#
_entry.id   AF-A0A8B7DHY5-F1
#
_cell.length_a   1.000
_cell.length_b   1.000
_cell.length_c   1.000
_cell.angle_alpha   90.00
_cell.angle_beta   90.00
_cell.angle_gamma   90.00
#
_symmetry.space_group_name_H-M   'P 1'
#
loop_
_entity.id
_entity.type
_entity.pdbx_description
1 polymer ?
#
loop_
_entity_poly.entity_id
_entity_poly.type
_entity_poly.pdbx_seq_one_letter_code
_entity_poly.pdbx_strand_id
1 'polypeptide(L)'
;MGKLIAEIPDLNEEYLISFDINPNQFLSGKRSVVHFADKNNIGSYENSPLSIWFTEDSRLAIRAPISDDWIFYSNLIGTNMWSNIDLCQILKGSDYIYIIRINGEMVYSQFITQPKSFNNVKVYATDPWGDSQDGSIKSLFVINGISNSEIQPIVILPTDYINHQEEFTPTKGFLLGTLNVMAKTYTLSFNLKPLNYSYGWKSVLHLTLGSSSEAYGYRNPGVFFDDDGSGKLVIYSAISGNNKYSIKTDQLTLGQWSNIKIYQFLQDSKYWFAVDLNKVNILRVENSDVRDFKTVKVYVSNPWDAAQNSSLSDLLIINGKAEYLVGSIITPLLKGKIVAIIPILDKEYLVSFDVNPNKFVAGFYNVIHLTIGSDNFDYGDRVPGVWFNNDGKGGLYIAAPINGNKNYIFFTKPIDLNRWTNIKVGQFFNGSFYIYTVKVNDELISSEINYMPKSFVNVT
;
A
#
# COMPACT_ATOMS: atom_id res chain seq x y z
N MET A 1 -16.14 -25.09 4.17
CA MET A 1 -15.98 -24.93 2.70
C MET A 1 -14.94 -23.85 2.48
N GLY A 2 -13.86 -24.17 1.75
CA GLY A 2 -12.78 -23.23 1.48
C GLY A 2 -13.27 -21.99 0.72
N LYS A 3 -12.78 -20.82 1.13
CA LYS A 3 -13.15 -19.53 0.52
C LYS A 3 -11.98 -19.02 -0.31
N LEU A 4 -12.18 -18.87 -1.62
CA LEU A 4 -11.25 -18.12 -2.48
C LEU A 4 -11.25 -16.65 -2.04
N ILE A 5 -10.08 -16.13 -1.70
CA ILE A 5 -9.91 -14.77 -1.19
C ILE A 5 -9.06 -13.87 -2.09
N ALA A 6 -8.20 -14.43 -2.95
CA ALA A 6 -7.45 -13.67 -3.95
C ALA A 6 -7.00 -14.55 -5.12
N GLU A 7 -6.64 -13.90 -6.23
CA GLU A 7 -5.92 -14.50 -7.35
C GLU A 7 -4.67 -13.66 -7.63
N ILE A 8 -3.54 -14.32 -7.82
CA ILE A 8 -2.23 -13.74 -8.07
C ILE A 8 -1.80 -14.21 -9.47
N PRO A 9 -1.76 -13.32 -10.48
CA PRO A 9 -1.41 -13.69 -11.85
C PRO A 9 -0.07 -14.39 -11.95
N ASP A 10 0.95 -13.87 -11.27
CA ASP A 10 2.29 -14.44 -11.20
C ASP A 10 2.83 -14.23 -9.79
N LEU A 11 3.22 -15.29 -9.09
CA LEU A 11 3.96 -15.28 -7.84
C LEU A 11 5.43 -15.59 -8.17
N ASN A 12 6.28 -14.59 -8.08
CA ASN A 12 7.67 -14.62 -8.49
C ASN A 12 8.54 -15.46 -7.55
N GLU A 13 9.82 -15.61 -7.89
CA GLU A 13 10.82 -16.28 -7.06
C GLU A 13 11.18 -15.52 -5.78
N GLU A 14 10.68 -14.29 -5.62
CA GLU A 14 10.88 -13.51 -4.42
C GLU A 14 9.55 -13.04 -3.87
N TYR A 15 9.23 -13.39 -2.63
CA TYR A 15 7.97 -13.01 -2.02
C TYR A 15 8.04 -13.01 -0.50
N LEU A 16 7.12 -12.27 0.12
CA LEU A 16 6.83 -12.30 1.54
C LEU A 16 5.33 -12.52 1.70
N ILE A 17 4.95 -13.60 2.36
CA ILE A 17 3.58 -13.89 2.76
C ILE A 17 3.51 -13.74 4.28
N SER A 18 2.55 -12.98 4.79
CA SER A 18 2.39 -12.78 6.23
C SER A 18 0.92 -12.73 6.61
N PHE A 19 0.55 -13.29 7.76
CA PHE A 19 -0.83 -13.21 8.29
C PHE A 19 -0.83 -13.45 9.79
N ASP A 20 -1.90 -13.00 10.46
CA ASP A 20 -2.16 -13.37 11.84
C ASP A 20 -3.19 -14.48 11.92
N ILE A 21 -3.00 -15.39 12.87
CA ILE A 21 -3.90 -16.51 13.14
C ILE A 21 -4.29 -16.59 14.61
N ASN A 22 -5.56 -16.88 14.86
CA ASN A 22 -6.10 -17.17 16.18
C ASN A 22 -6.96 -18.43 16.12
N PRO A 23 -6.43 -19.60 16.51
CA PRO A 23 -7.19 -20.85 16.57
C PRO A 23 -8.10 -20.87 17.82
N ASN A 24 -9.37 -21.23 17.65
CA ASN A 24 -10.30 -21.38 18.77
C ASN A 24 -10.10 -22.73 19.49
N GLN A 25 -9.87 -23.79 18.72
CA GLN A 25 -9.63 -25.16 19.20
C GLN A 25 -8.87 -25.98 18.15
N PHE A 26 -8.18 -27.04 18.56
CA PHE A 26 -7.54 -27.99 17.65
C PHE A 26 -8.35 -29.28 17.59
N LEU A 27 -8.84 -29.61 16.40
CA LEU A 27 -9.61 -30.83 16.14
C LEU A 27 -8.72 -31.88 15.46
N SER A 28 -9.01 -33.17 15.65
CA SER A 28 -8.20 -34.28 15.13
C SER A 28 -7.93 -34.19 13.63
N GLY A 29 -6.76 -34.66 13.18
CA GLY A 29 -6.37 -34.61 11.76
C GLY A 29 -5.83 -33.25 11.30
N LYS A 30 -5.63 -33.10 9.99
CA LYS A 30 -5.08 -31.88 9.38
C LYS A 30 -6.18 -30.84 9.21
N ARG A 31 -5.96 -29.63 9.70
CA ARG A 31 -6.94 -28.54 9.68
C ARG A 31 -6.42 -27.36 8.86
N SER A 32 -6.98 -27.18 7.67
CA SER A 32 -6.55 -26.18 6.69
C SER A 32 -6.67 -24.75 7.22
N VAL A 33 -5.68 -23.92 6.92
CA VAL A 33 -5.60 -22.51 7.34
C VAL A 33 -5.55 -21.58 6.13
N VAL A 34 -4.48 -21.66 5.34
CA VAL A 34 -4.26 -20.83 4.16
C VAL A 34 -3.61 -21.70 3.10
N HIS A 35 -4.09 -21.59 1.86
CA HIS A 35 -3.59 -22.38 0.74
C HIS A 35 -3.45 -21.55 -0.52
N PHE A 36 -2.28 -21.65 -1.15
CA PHE A 36 -1.97 -21.06 -2.45
C PHE A 36 -1.89 -22.20 -3.46
N ALA A 37 -2.84 -22.25 -4.39
CA ALA A 37 -2.93 -23.32 -5.40
C ALA A 37 -2.72 -22.76 -6.80
N ASP A 38 -1.91 -23.45 -7.62
CA ASP A 38 -1.82 -23.15 -9.04
C ASP A 38 -2.92 -23.89 -9.85
N LYS A 39 -3.11 -23.50 -11.11
CA LYS A 39 -4.17 -24.06 -11.97
C LYS A 39 -3.91 -25.52 -12.38
N ASN A 40 -2.69 -26.02 -12.21
CA ASN A 40 -2.29 -27.35 -12.67
C ASN A 40 -2.48 -28.43 -11.59
N ASN A 41 -2.65 -28.07 -10.31
CA ASN A 41 -2.75 -29.03 -9.21
C ASN A 41 -3.81 -28.67 -8.16
N ILE A 42 -5.09 -28.84 -8.55
CA ILE A 42 -6.22 -28.90 -7.62
C ILE A 42 -6.12 -30.23 -6.85
N GLY A 43 -5.49 -30.22 -5.66
CA GLY A 43 -5.50 -31.35 -4.72
C GLY A 43 -4.24 -32.24 -4.67
N SER A 44 -3.14 -31.89 -5.36
CA SER A 44 -1.84 -32.54 -5.16
C SER A 44 -0.85 -31.56 -4.51
N TYR A 45 -0.21 -32.00 -3.43
CA TYR A 45 0.67 -31.14 -2.62
C TYR A 45 2.05 -30.90 -3.27
N GLU A 46 2.37 -31.60 -4.36
CA GLU A 46 3.73 -31.68 -4.91
C GLU A 46 4.18 -30.42 -5.67
N ASN A 47 3.27 -29.49 -6.00
CA ASN A 47 3.61 -28.23 -6.69
C ASN A 47 2.78 -27.01 -6.23
N SER A 48 2.21 -27.04 -5.01
CA SER A 48 1.53 -25.86 -4.45
C SER A 48 2.56 -24.81 -3.99
N PRO A 49 2.36 -23.51 -4.30
CA PRO A 49 3.23 -22.44 -3.80
C PRO A 49 3.32 -22.39 -2.27
N LEU A 50 2.22 -22.68 -1.56
CA LEU A 50 2.18 -22.66 -0.11
C LEU A 50 0.93 -23.39 0.40
N SER A 51 1.12 -24.30 1.36
CA SER A 51 0.02 -24.93 2.08
C SER A 51 0.28 -24.86 3.59
N ILE A 52 -0.69 -24.34 4.34
CA ILE A 52 -0.60 -24.20 5.79
C ILE A 52 -1.80 -24.86 6.44
N TRP A 53 -1.53 -25.73 7.42
CA TRP A 53 -2.56 -26.38 8.23
C TRP A 53 -2.09 -26.55 9.68
N PHE A 54 -3.03 -26.73 10.60
CA PHE A 54 -2.74 -27.21 11.95
C PHE A 54 -2.76 -28.73 12.02
N THR A 55 -1.86 -29.27 12.83
CA THR A 55 -1.86 -30.66 13.28
C THR A 55 -2.70 -30.83 14.54
N GLU A 56 -3.04 -32.08 14.86
CA GLU A 56 -3.79 -32.42 16.07
C GLU A 56 -3.04 -32.09 17.37
N ASP A 57 -1.71 -32.04 17.34
CA ASP A 57 -0.86 -31.64 18.46
C ASP A 57 -0.63 -30.13 18.52
N SER A 58 -1.48 -29.30 17.89
CA SER A 58 -1.45 -27.83 17.97
C SER A 58 -0.22 -27.16 17.32
N ARG A 59 0.44 -27.82 16.36
CA ARG A 59 1.54 -27.22 15.59
C ARG A 59 1.04 -26.72 14.25
N LEU A 60 1.62 -25.62 13.81
CA LEU A 60 1.46 -25.13 12.45
C LEU A 60 2.40 -25.93 11.54
N ALA A 61 1.83 -26.61 10.56
CA ALA A 61 2.56 -27.28 9.50
C ALA A 61 2.54 -26.41 8.24
N ILE A 62 3.72 -26.14 7.69
CA ILE A 62 3.93 -25.28 6.52
C ILE A 62 4.65 -26.10 5.46
N ARG A 63 4.00 -26.28 4.30
CA ARG A 63 4.61 -26.85 3.09
C ARG A 63 4.85 -25.74 2.09
N ALA A 64 6.07 -25.69 1.59
CA ALA A 64 6.57 -24.70 0.63
C ALA A 64 7.48 -25.41 -0.39
N PRO A 65 7.70 -24.82 -1.59
CA PRO A 65 8.49 -25.41 -2.68
C PRO A 65 10.00 -25.31 -2.43
N ILE A 66 10.47 -25.75 -1.26
CA ILE A 66 11.90 -25.74 -0.89
C ILE A 66 12.60 -26.98 -1.45
N SER A 67 12.00 -28.15 -1.27
CA SER A 67 12.40 -29.43 -1.86
C SER A 67 11.21 -30.39 -1.92
N ASP A 68 11.39 -31.54 -2.56
CA ASP A 68 10.36 -32.59 -2.60
C ASP A 68 9.95 -33.00 -1.17
N ASP A 69 8.64 -33.03 -0.94
CA ASP A 69 7.99 -33.38 0.34
C ASP A 69 8.42 -32.60 1.60
N TRP A 70 9.02 -31.41 1.43
CA TRP A 70 9.41 -30.58 2.56
C TRP A 70 8.21 -30.03 3.34
N ILE A 71 8.21 -30.21 4.66
CA ILE A 71 7.23 -29.66 5.59
C ILE A 71 7.95 -29.17 6.84
N PHE A 72 7.73 -27.91 7.21
CA PHE A 72 8.12 -27.38 8.51
C PHE A 72 6.99 -27.56 9.53
N TYR A 73 7.36 -27.91 10.77
CA TYR A 73 6.45 -27.97 11.90
C TYR A 73 6.90 -26.98 12.97
N SER A 74 6.00 -26.08 13.37
CA SER A 74 6.29 -25.10 14.42
C SER A 74 6.37 -25.72 15.82
N ASN A 75 6.76 -24.90 16.79
CA ASN A 75 6.37 -25.11 18.19
C ASN A 75 4.85 -24.99 18.37
N LEU A 76 4.33 -25.39 19.53
CA LEU A 76 2.90 -25.32 19.85
C LEU A 76 2.38 -23.88 19.71
N ILE A 77 1.24 -23.72 19.03
CA ILE A 77 0.51 -22.46 18.95
C ILE A 77 -0.67 -22.53 19.93
N GLY A 78 -0.81 -21.51 20.78
CA GLY A 78 -1.90 -21.45 21.76
C GLY A 78 -3.25 -21.11 21.11
N THR A 79 -4.35 -21.55 21.75
CA THR A 79 -5.71 -21.15 21.36
C THR A 79 -6.08 -19.78 21.92
N ASN A 80 -7.03 -19.10 21.27
CA ASN A 80 -7.60 -17.82 21.69
C ASN A 80 -6.57 -16.68 21.83
N MET A 81 -5.43 -16.79 21.13
CA MET A 81 -4.39 -15.77 21.07
C MET A 81 -3.95 -15.58 19.62
N TRP A 82 -3.69 -14.33 19.24
CA TRP A 82 -3.15 -14.02 17.92
C TRP A 82 -1.67 -14.39 17.85
N SER A 83 -1.31 -15.16 16.84
CA SER A 83 0.08 -15.41 16.45
C SER A 83 0.30 -14.90 15.03
N ASN A 84 1.37 -14.16 14.81
CA ASN A 84 1.79 -13.70 13.50
C ASN A 84 2.67 -14.76 12.83
N ILE A 85 2.45 -15.02 11.54
CA ILE A 85 3.21 -15.97 10.72
C ILE A 85 3.76 -15.21 9.51
N ASP A 86 5.08 -15.16 9.35
CA ASP A 86 5.77 -14.61 8.19
C ASP A 86 6.53 -15.71 7.43
N LEU A 87 6.42 -15.71 6.12
CA LEU A 87 7.07 -16.64 5.21
C LEU A 87 7.70 -15.87 4.07
N CYS A 88 9.01 -16.00 3.88
CA CYS A 88 9.75 -15.14 2.98
C CYS A 88 10.72 -15.95 2.12
N GLN A 89 10.67 -15.78 0.81
CA GLN A 89 11.70 -16.23 -0.13
C GLN A 89 12.37 -14.99 -0.73
N ILE A 90 13.66 -14.81 -0.50
CA ILE A 90 14.40 -13.61 -0.95
C ILE A 90 15.76 -13.99 -1.52
N LEU A 91 16.23 -13.22 -2.50
CA LEU A 91 17.58 -13.34 -3.02
C LEU A 91 18.56 -12.62 -2.07
N LYS A 92 19.55 -13.34 -1.55
CA LYS A 92 20.60 -12.80 -0.68
C LYS A 92 21.98 -13.05 -1.29
N GLY A 93 22.49 -12.04 -2.00
CA GLY A 93 23.73 -12.18 -2.78
C GLY A 93 23.45 -12.93 -4.08
N SER A 94 24.00 -14.14 -4.22
CA SER A 94 23.73 -15.05 -5.36
C SER A 94 22.75 -16.18 -5.04
N ASP A 95 22.36 -16.34 -3.78
CA ASP A 95 21.59 -17.49 -3.31
C ASP A 95 20.22 -17.06 -2.80
N TYR A 96 19.18 -17.84 -3.08
CA TYR A 96 17.87 -17.63 -2.49
C TYR A 96 17.82 -18.23 -1.08
N ILE A 97 17.13 -17.56 -0.16
CA ILE A 97 16.89 -18.05 1.20
C ILE A 97 15.40 -18.02 1.51
N TYR A 98 14.89 -19.13 2.03
CA TYR A 98 13.56 -19.25 2.62
C TYR A 98 13.65 -19.00 4.12
N ILE A 99 12.74 -18.19 4.66
CA ILE A 99 12.69 -17.81 6.08
C ILE A 99 11.26 -17.98 6.59
N ILE A 100 11.11 -18.58 7.77
CA ILE A 100 9.85 -18.58 8.52
C ILE A 100 10.05 -17.80 9.81
N ARG A 101 9.16 -16.86 10.09
CA ARG A 101 9.06 -16.22 11.40
C ARG A 101 7.69 -16.47 12.02
N ILE A 102 7.68 -16.66 13.33
CA ILE A 102 6.47 -16.75 14.13
C ILE A 102 6.59 -15.71 15.24
N ASN A 103 5.64 -14.79 15.33
CA ASN A 103 5.66 -13.66 16.26
C ASN A 103 6.96 -12.84 16.18
N GLY A 104 7.48 -12.64 14.96
CA GLY A 104 8.73 -11.93 14.70
C GLY A 104 10.01 -12.73 14.99
N GLU A 105 9.93 -13.87 15.66
CA GLU A 105 11.08 -14.75 15.90
C GLU A 105 11.37 -15.60 14.66
N MET A 106 12.61 -15.61 14.18
CA MET A 106 13.04 -16.47 13.08
C MET A 106 13.15 -17.92 13.55
N VAL A 107 12.13 -18.72 13.25
CA VAL A 107 12.05 -20.13 13.65
C VAL A 107 12.65 -21.07 12.60
N TYR A 108 12.85 -20.58 11.37
CA TYR A 108 13.46 -21.36 10.30
C TYR A 108 14.17 -20.48 9.27
N SER A 109 15.28 -21.00 8.72
CA SER A 109 15.93 -20.43 7.54
C SER A 109 16.68 -21.50 6.74
N GLN A 110 16.55 -21.52 5.42
CA GLN A 110 17.30 -22.44 4.55
C GLN A 110 17.60 -21.79 3.19
N PHE A 111 18.82 -22.03 2.67
CA PHE A 111 19.17 -21.67 1.29
C PHE A 111 18.49 -22.62 0.29
N ILE A 112 17.92 -22.05 -0.77
CA ILE A 112 17.22 -22.77 -1.84
C ILE A 112 18.05 -22.71 -3.11
N THR A 113 18.26 -23.86 -3.76
CA THR A 113 19.03 -23.96 -5.02
C THR A 113 18.16 -23.87 -6.27
N GLN A 114 16.85 -24.08 -6.15
CA GLN A 114 15.86 -24.01 -7.23
C GLN A 114 14.62 -23.23 -6.78
N PRO A 115 14.70 -21.89 -6.69
CA PRO A 115 13.52 -21.08 -6.40
C PRO A 115 12.47 -21.30 -7.49
N LYS A 116 11.19 -21.41 -7.11
CA LYS A 116 10.08 -21.55 -8.05
C LYS A 116 9.24 -20.27 -8.12
N SER A 117 8.76 -19.96 -9.32
CA SER A 117 7.66 -19.03 -9.59
C SER A 117 6.40 -19.81 -9.99
N PHE A 118 5.24 -19.17 -9.85
CA PHE A 118 3.94 -19.80 -10.06
C PHE A 118 2.98 -18.86 -10.78
N ASN A 119 2.21 -19.38 -11.72
CA ASN A 119 1.27 -18.58 -12.51
C ASN A 119 -0.18 -18.93 -12.13
N ASN A 120 -1.05 -17.93 -12.16
CA ASN A 120 -2.47 -17.98 -11.82
C ASN A 120 -2.74 -18.63 -10.45
N VAL A 121 -2.02 -18.17 -9.43
CA VAL A 121 -2.13 -18.69 -8.08
C VAL A 121 -3.44 -18.22 -7.44
N LYS A 122 -4.24 -19.16 -6.97
CA LYS A 122 -5.46 -18.94 -6.20
C LYS A 122 -5.16 -19.03 -4.72
N VAL A 123 -5.58 -18.03 -3.96
CA VAL A 123 -5.38 -17.96 -2.51
C VAL A 123 -6.69 -18.26 -1.81
N TYR A 124 -6.67 -19.23 -0.90
CA TYR A 124 -7.83 -19.67 -0.14
C TYR A 124 -7.61 -19.44 1.36
N ALA A 125 -8.63 -18.89 2.03
CA ALA A 125 -8.77 -18.99 3.48
C ALA A 125 -9.47 -20.32 3.78
N THR A 126 -8.68 -21.31 4.19
CA THR A 126 -8.98 -22.74 4.18
C THR A 126 -9.21 -23.27 2.76
N ASP A 127 -8.57 -24.38 2.41
CA ASP A 127 -8.67 -24.94 1.07
C ASP A 127 -10.02 -25.64 0.81
N PRO A 128 -10.39 -25.87 -0.47
CA PRO A 128 -11.66 -26.52 -0.81
C PRO A 128 -11.75 -28.02 -0.48
N TRP A 129 -10.64 -28.69 -0.14
CA TRP A 129 -10.53 -30.15 -0.11
C TRP A 129 -10.41 -30.72 1.32
N GLY A 130 -9.68 -30.03 2.19
CA GLY A 130 -9.45 -30.40 3.58
C GLY A 130 -10.48 -29.79 4.52
N ASP A 131 -10.50 -30.32 5.74
CA ASP A 131 -11.29 -29.75 6.82
C ASP A 131 -10.73 -28.39 7.26
N SER A 132 -11.59 -27.40 7.47
CA SER A 132 -11.20 -26.08 7.95
C SER A 132 -10.74 -26.12 9.41
N GLN A 133 -9.70 -25.35 9.73
CA GLN A 133 -9.36 -24.99 11.11
C GLN A 133 -10.47 -24.14 11.73
N ASP A 134 -10.87 -24.46 12.97
CA ASP A 134 -11.70 -23.59 13.77
C ASP A 134 -10.86 -22.45 14.34
N GLY A 135 -11.04 -21.26 13.78
CA GLY A 135 -10.28 -20.08 14.13
C GLY A 135 -10.54 -18.94 13.17
N SER A 136 -9.73 -17.91 13.31
CA SER A 136 -9.76 -16.73 12.44
C SER A 136 -8.36 -16.38 11.97
N ILE A 137 -8.27 -15.92 10.72
CA ILE A 137 -7.08 -15.22 10.22
C ILE A 137 -7.43 -13.76 9.96
N LYS A 138 -6.42 -12.89 10.02
CA LYS A 138 -6.52 -11.50 9.57
C LYS A 138 -5.19 -11.02 8.99
N SER A 139 -5.22 -9.86 8.35
CA SER A 139 -4.01 -9.18 7.87
C SER A 139 -3.15 -10.04 6.95
N LEU A 140 -3.76 -10.98 6.20
CA LEU A 140 -3.03 -11.78 5.22
C LEU A 140 -2.53 -10.89 4.09
N PHE A 141 -1.23 -10.93 3.87
CA PHE A 141 -0.58 -10.21 2.82
C PHE A 141 0.46 -10.98 2.03
N VAL A 142 0.68 -10.53 0.78
CA VAL A 142 1.70 -11.02 -0.14
C VAL A 142 2.41 -9.81 -0.75
N ILE A 143 3.72 -9.74 -0.55
CA ILE A 143 4.63 -8.91 -1.33
C ILE A 143 5.27 -9.82 -2.36
N ASN A 144 5.23 -9.45 -3.63
CA ASN A 144 5.69 -10.27 -4.73
C ASN A 144 6.76 -9.52 -5.55
N GLY A 145 7.88 -10.16 -5.88
CA GLY A 145 9.02 -9.57 -6.58
C GLY A 145 9.90 -8.69 -5.70
N ILE A 146 10.63 -9.28 -4.73
CA ILE A 146 11.43 -8.52 -3.75
C ILE A 146 12.78 -7.98 -4.29
N SER A 147 13.25 -8.32 -5.52
CA SER A 147 14.39 -7.58 -6.11
C SER A 147 14.49 -7.49 -7.65
N ASN A 148 14.93 -6.29 -8.07
CA ASN A 148 15.56 -5.85 -9.33
C ASN A 148 14.81 -5.98 -10.69
N SER A 149 14.45 -4.78 -11.18
CA SER A 149 14.22 -4.34 -12.57
C SER A 149 12.87 -4.59 -13.25
N GLU A 150 12.25 -3.47 -13.65
CA GLU A 150 11.13 -3.27 -14.59
C GLU A 150 9.71 -3.70 -14.21
N ILE A 151 9.50 -4.44 -13.11
CA ILE A 151 8.14 -4.67 -12.59
C ILE A 151 8.10 -4.24 -11.12
N GLN A 152 7.35 -3.17 -10.84
CA GLN A 152 7.04 -2.78 -9.46
C GLN A 152 6.43 -3.99 -8.74
N PRO A 153 6.86 -4.31 -7.51
CA PRO A 153 6.29 -5.42 -6.76
C PRO A 153 4.77 -5.23 -6.69
N ILE A 154 4.01 -6.16 -7.27
CA ILE A 154 2.55 -6.16 -7.15
C ILE A 154 2.24 -6.54 -5.72
N VAL A 155 2.08 -5.53 -4.88
CA VAL A 155 1.49 -5.67 -3.56
C VAL A 155 0.00 -5.94 -3.80
N ILE A 156 -0.39 -7.22 -3.80
CA ILE A 156 -1.81 -7.63 -3.85
C ILE A 156 -2.35 -7.46 -2.43
N LEU A 157 -2.35 -6.23 -1.94
CA LEU A 157 -2.95 -5.85 -0.68
C LEU A 157 -3.92 -4.72 -0.82
N PRO A 158 -4.95 -4.74 0.05
CA PRO A 158 -5.46 -3.51 0.59
C PRO A 158 -4.28 -2.68 1.17
N THR A 159 -3.95 -1.56 0.53
CA THR A 159 -2.93 -0.61 0.99
C THR A 159 -3.60 0.50 1.81
N ASP A 160 -2.88 1.20 2.68
CA ASP A 160 -3.46 2.35 3.40
C ASP A 160 -3.51 3.61 2.53
N TYR A 161 -2.78 3.59 1.41
CA TYR A 161 -2.73 4.65 0.42
C TYR A 161 -2.37 4.08 -0.96
N ILE A 162 -2.74 4.79 -2.02
CA ILE A 162 -2.27 4.56 -3.39
C ILE A 162 -1.50 5.80 -3.82
N ASN A 163 -0.32 5.64 -4.38
CA ASN A 163 0.45 6.74 -4.95
C ASN A 163 1.12 6.27 -6.24
N HIS A 164 0.62 6.73 -7.38
CA HIS A 164 1.11 6.40 -8.71
C HIS A 164 1.44 7.68 -9.47
N GLN A 165 2.73 7.97 -9.63
CA GLN A 165 3.20 9.24 -10.21
C GLN A 165 3.28 9.21 -11.74
N GLU A 166 3.59 8.07 -12.33
CA GLU A 166 3.81 7.95 -13.77
C GLU A 166 2.54 8.25 -14.58
N GLU A 167 2.71 8.55 -15.88
CA GLU A 167 1.58 8.73 -16.80
C GLU A 167 1.04 7.36 -17.24
N PHE A 168 -0.28 7.16 -17.14
CA PHE A 168 -0.94 5.92 -17.55
C PHE A 168 -2.34 6.19 -18.12
N THR A 169 -2.89 5.22 -18.86
CA THR A 169 -4.16 5.36 -19.58
C THR A 169 -5.26 4.49 -18.93
N PRO A 170 -6.49 4.99 -18.72
CA PRO A 170 -7.60 4.18 -18.25
C PRO A 170 -7.90 3.02 -19.20
N THR A 171 -7.99 1.83 -18.64
CA THR A 171 -8.41 0.63 -19.37
C THR A 171 -9.61 0.02 -18.66
N LYS A 172 -10.63 -0.37 -19.41
CA LYS A 172 -11.88 -0.85 -18.81
C LYS A 172 -11.62 -2.00 -17.84
N GLY A 173 -12.05 -1.84 -16.59
CA GLY A 173 -11.91 -2.84 -15.54
C GLY A 173 -10.51 -2.94 -14.93
N PHE A 174 -9.60 -2.00 -15.21
CA PHE A 174 -8.26 -2.01 -14.65
C PHE A 174 -8.32 -1.73 -13.14
N LEU A 175 -8.11 -2.78 -12.34
CA LEU A 175 -8.00 -2.70 -10.89
C LEU A 175 -6.56 -2.25 -10.55
N LEU A 176 -6.42 -1.01 -10.09
CA LEU A 176 -5.13 -0.47 -9.68
C LEU A 176 -4.70 -0.99 -8.30
N GLY A 177 -5.66 -1.20 -7.41
CA GLY A 177 -5.39 -1.69 -6.06
C GLY A 177 -6.64 -1.77 -5.21
N THR A 178 -6.46 -2.19 -3.97
CA THR A 178 -7.50 -2.13 -2.93
C THR A 178 -6.97 -1.26 -1.81
N LEU A 179 -7.82 -0.53 -1.09
CA LEU A 179 -7.47 0.17 0.14
C LEU A 179 -7.95 -0.64 1.35
N ASN A 180 -7.13 -0.75 2.40
CA ASN A 180 -7.52 -1.36 3.69
C ASN A 180 -8.77 -0.68 4.22
N VAL A 181 -8.70 0.64 4.30
CA VAL A 181 -9.77 1.52 4.74
C VAL A 181 -9.63 2.84 3.99
N MET A 182 -10.76 3.35 3.49
CA MET A 182 -10.92 4.78 3.23
C MET A 182 -11.60 5.36 4.48
N ALA A 183 -10.82 6.08 5.28
CA ALA A 183 -11.24 6.62 6.56
C ALA A 183 -12.22 7.78 6.38
N LYS A 184 -12.89 8.19 7.46
CA LYS A 184 -13.77 9.39 7.47
C LYS A 184 -13.08 10.68 7.04
N THR A 185 -11.75 10.73 7.09
CA THR A 185 -10.96 11.80 6.50
C THR A 185 -10.03 11.20 5.47
N TYR A 186 -10.01 11.75 4.25
CA TYR A 186 -9.18 11.25 3.16
C TYR A 186 -8.92 12.34 2.12
N THR A 187 -7.89 12.11 1.31
CA THR A 187 -7.57 12.92 0.14
C THR A 187 -7.35 12.01 -1.06
N LEU A 188 -8.04 12.30 -2.16
CA LEU A 188 -7.82 11.76 -3.49
C LEU A 188 -7.39 12.92 -4.40
N SER A 189 -6.30 12.77 -5.15
CA SER A 189 -5.82 13.77 -6.11
C SER A 189 -5.24 13.08 -7.32
N PHE A 190 -5.42 13.65 -8.51
CA PHE A 190 -4.77 13.18 -9.75
C PHE A 190 -4.79 14.27 -10.81
N ASN A 191 -3.90 14.13 -11.80
CA ASN A 191 -3.93 14.92 -13.02
C ASN A 191 -4.62 14.12 -14.12
N LEU A 192 -5.41 14.80 -14.96
CA LEU A 192 -6.19 14.22 -16.05
C LEU A 192 -6.04 15.03 -17.32
N LYS A 193 -5.71 14.36 -18.43
CA LYS A 193 -5.59 14.93 -19.77
C LYS A 193 -6.53 14.19 -20.73
N PRO A 194 -7.72 14.72 -21.05
CA PRO A 194 -8.64 14.07 -21.97
C PRO A 194 -8.14 14.15 -23.42
N LEU A 195 -8.21 13.04 -24.16
CA LEU A 195 -7.72 12.96 -25.54
C LEU A 195 -8.85 12.99 -26.57
N ASN A 196 -10.08 12.62 -26.18
CA ASN A 196 -11.28 12.79 -26.99
C ASN A 196 -12.52 12.95 -26.10
N TYR A 197 -13.62 13.40 -26.70
CA TYR A 197 -14.96 13.30 -26.11
C TYR A 197 -15.87 12.52 -27.05
N SER A 198 -16.79 11.77 -26.46
CA SER A 198 -17.82 11.04 -27.19
C SER A 198 -19.05 10.88 -26.32
N TYR A 199 -20.21 10.67 -26.95
CA TYR A 199 -21.45 10.41 -26.25
C TYR A 199 -21.39 9.12 -25.41
N GLY A 200 -22.18 9.10 -24.33
CA GLY A 200 -22.27 8.02 -23.36
C GLY A 200 -21.26 8.16 -22.21
N TRP A 201 -21.64 7.70 -21.03
CA TRP A 201 -20.81 7.75 -19.82
C TRP A 201 -19.44 7.09 -20.04
N LYS A 202 -18.36 7.81 -19.70
CA LYS A 202 -16.98 7.30 -19.76
C LYS A 202 -16.34 7.29 -18.38
N SER A 203 -15.92 6.13 -17.91
CA SER A 203 -15.29 5.98 -16.59
C SER A 203 -13.82 6.40 -16.62
N VAL A 204 -13.42 7.16 -15.59
CA VAL A 204 -12.03 7.60 -15.38
C VAL A 204 -11.45 6.92 -14.15
N LEU A 205 -12.10 7.05 -13.00
CA LEU A 205 -11.65 6.50 -11.73
C LEU A 205 -12.87 6.08 -10.89
N HIS A 206 -12.80 4.93 -10.22
CA HIS A 206 -13.91 4.45 -9.41
C HIS A 206 -13.43 3.71 -8.16
N LEU A 207 -13.73 4.30 -7.00
CA LEU A 207 -13.53 3.69 -5.69
C LEU A 207 -14.85 3.09 -5.20
N THR A 208 -14.85 1.77 -4.96
CA THR A 208 -16.09 1.01 -4.70
C THR A 208 -15.90 -0.12 -3.69
N LEU A 209 -16.96 -0.45 -2.93
CA LEU A 209 -17.03 -1.63 -2.08
C LEU A 209 -17.45 -2.91 -2.83
N GLY A 210 -17.83 -2.84 -4.11
CA GLY A 210 -18.08 -4.07 -4.88
C GLY A 210 -19.00 -3.96 -6.09
N SER A 211 -19.81 -2.92 -6.22
CA SER A 211 -20.72 -2.75 -7.37
C SER A 211 -20.78 -1.31 -7.87
N SER A 212 -21.63 -1.04 -8.85
CA SER A 212 -21.59 0.19 -9.65
C SER A 212 -22.17 1.43 -8.93
N SER A 213 -23.31 1.29 -8.25
CA SER A 213 -24.10 2.43 -7.75
C SER A 213 -25.23 2.08 -6.79
N GLU A 214 -25.49 0.81 -6.52
CA GLU A 214 -26.75 0.36 -5.90
C GLU A 214 -26.85 0.70 -4.41
N ALA A 215 -25.72 0.88 -3.72
CA ALA A 215 -25.69 1.09 -2.27
C ALA A 215 -24.78 2.25 -1.84
N TYR A 216 -25.07 2.81 -0.67
CA TYR A 216 -24.20 3.77 0.00
C TYR A 216 -22.85 3.11 0.28
N GLY A 217 -21.76 3.63 -0.28
CA GLY A 217 -20.50 2.88 -0.28
C GLY A 217 -19.94 2.59 -1.67
N TYR A 218 -20.80 2.49 -2.69
CA TYR A 218 -20.40 1.92 -3.97
C TYR A 218 -19.76 2.92 -4.93
N ARG A 219 -19.94 4.23 -4.70
CA ARG A 219 -19.20 5.31 -5.36
C ARG A 219 -18.60 6.22 -4.29
N ASN A 220 -17.31 6.06 -3.98
CA ASN A 220 -16.62 6.88 -2.97
C ASN A 220 -15.17 7.23 -3.34
N PRO A 221 -14.94 8.11 -4.33
CA PRO A 221 -15.89 8.60 -5.33
C PRO A 221 -15.85 7.76 -6.62
N GLY A 222 -16.82 8.00 -7.49
CA GLY A 222 -16.77 7.60 -8.91
C GLY A 222 -16.66 8.84 -9.80
N VAL A 223 -15.71 8.86 -10.72
CA VAL A 223 -15.40 9.98 -11.61
C VAL A 223 -15.61 9.54 -13.06
N PHE A 224 -16.45 10.29 -13.78
CA PHE A 224 -16.86 9.98 -15.15
C PHE A 224 -16.88 11.23 -16.02
N PHE A 225 -16.68 11.10 -17.33
CA PHE A 225 -17.16 12.11 -18.26
C PHE A 225 -18.66 11.91 -18.51
N ASP A 226 -19.37 13.04 -18.61
CA ASP A 226 -20.81 13.10 -18.82
C ASP A 226 -21.25 12.46 -20.14
N ASP A 227 -22.50 12.00 -20.21
CA ASP A 227 -23.01 11.26 -21.37
C ASP A 227 -23.28 12.12 -22.60
N ASP A 228 -23.36 13.44 -22.42
CA ASP A 228 -23.64 14.43 -23.46
C ASP A 228 -22.42 14.74 -24.36
N GLY A 229 -21.25 14.17 -24.07
CA GLY A 229 -20.02 14.42 -24.83
C GLY A 229 -19.45 15.84 -24.65
N SER A 230 -19.93 16.62 -23.68
CA SER A 230 -19.49 18.00 -23.43
C SER A 230 -18.08 18.11 -22.89
N GLY A 231 -17.49 17.01 -22.40
CA GLY A 231 -16.19 17.03 -21.75
C GLY A 231 -16.21 17.52 -20.30
N LYS A 232 -17.40 17.57 -19.68
CA LYS A 232 -17.56 17.81 -18.24
C LYS A 232 -17.36 16.51 -17.46
N LEU A 233 -16.74 16.60 -16.29
CA LEU A 233 -16.70 15.50 -15.34
C LEU A 233 -17.97 15.51 -14.49
N VAL A 234 -18.48 14.32 -14.17
CA VAL A 234 -19.47 14.08 -13.13
C VAL A 234 -18.82 13.24 -12.05
N ILE A 235 -18.76 13.79 -10.85
CA ILE A 235 -18.14 13.14 -9.68
C ILE A 235 -19.26 12.74 -8.74
N TYR A 236 -19.43 11.43 -8.56
CA TYR A 236 -20.38 10.82 -7.64
C TYR A 236 -19.70 10.45 -6.32
N SER A 237 -20.37 10.68 -5.21
CA SER A 237 -19.93 10.24 -3.88
C SER A 237 -21.13 9.89 -2.98
N ALA A 238 -20.91 9.07 -1.95
CA ALA A 238 -21.91 8.81 -0.92
C ALA A 238 -21.83 9.91 0.16
N ILE A 239 -22.84 10.80 0.20
CA ILE A 239 -22.85 11.99 1.06
C ILE A 239 -24.17 12.09 1.83
N SER A 240 -24.11 12.16 3.16
CA SER A 240 -25.26 12.40 4.05
C SER A 240 -26.46 11.47 3.78
N GLY A 241 -26.20 10.17 3.61
CA GLY A 241 -27.22 9.16 3.30
C GLY A 241 -27.63 9.07 1.82
N ASN A 242 -27.23 10.02 0.97
CA ASN A 242 -27.44 9.95 -0.48
C ASN A 242 -26.28 9.18 -1.14
N ASN A 243 -26.58 7.99 -1.68
CA ASN A 243 -25.59 7.13 -2.35
C ASN A 243 -25.16 7.59 -3.76
N LYS A 244 -25.80 8.63 -4.30
CA LYS A 244 -25.59 9.14 -5.67
C LYS A 244 -25.50 10.66 -5.70
N TYR A 245 -25.03 11.28 -4.61
CA TYR A 245 -24.75 12.71 -4.61
C TYR A 245 -23.69 13.00 -5.67
N SER A 246 -23.88 14.05 -6.47
CA SER A 246 -22.95 14.36 -7.55
C SER A 246 -22.74 15.85 -7.76
N ILE A 247 -21.59 16.15 -8.37
CA ILE A 247 -21.23 17.47 -8.87
C ILE A 247 -20.75 17.34 -10.31
N LYS A 248 -21.12 18.30 -11.16
CA LYS A 248 -20.60 18.45 -12.52
C LYS A 248 -19.56 19.56 -12.55
N THR A 249 -18.46 19.35 -13.26
CA THR A 249 -17.44 20.38 -13.48
C THR A 249 -17.79 21.27 -14.67
N ASP A 250 -17.04 22.36 -14.85
CA ASP A 250 -16.89 22.97 -16.17
C ASP A 250 -16.20 22.00 -17.16
N GLN A 251 -16.29 22.29 -18.45
CA GLN A 251 -15.67 21.48 -19.49
C GLN A 251 -14.14 21.49 -19.33
N LEU A 252 -13.52 20.31 -19.39
CA LEU A 252 -12.07 20.20 -19.44
C LEU A 252 -11.59 20.47 -20.88
N THR A 253 -10.42 21.09 -21.02
CA THR A 253 -9.82 21.34 -22.34
C THR A 253 -9.14 20.08 -22.87
N LEU A 254 -9.46 19.68 -24.10
CA LEU A 254 -8.82 18.54 -24.77
C LEU A 254 -7.29 18.74 -24.86
N GLY A 255 -6.54 17.67 -24.60
CA GLY A 255 -5.09 17.64 -24.68
C GLY A 255 -4.37 18.42 -23.57
N GLN A 256 -5.08 19.03 -22.62
CA GLN A 256 -4.48 19.76 -21.51
C GLN A 256 -4.67 19.03 -20.18
N TRP A 257 -3.67 19.15 -19.30
CA TRP A 257 -3.73 18.64 -17.94
C TRP A 257 -4.66 19.51 -17.09
N SER A 258 -5.59 18.86 -16.40
CA SER A 258 -6.35 19.43 -15.29
C SER A 258 -6.04 18.67 -14.01
N ASN A 259 -5.96 19.36 -12.89
CA ASN A 259 -5.79 18.76 -11.56
C ASN A 259 -7.14 18.61 -10.87
N ILE A 260 -7.46 17.41 -10.39
CA ILE A 260 -8.68 17.11 -9.66
C ILE A 260 -8.28 16.68 -8.25
N LYS A 261 -8.86 17.33 -7.24
CA LYS A 261 -8.70 16.94 -5.83
C LYS A 261 -10.07 16.73 -5.20
N ILE A 262 -10.30 15.56 -4.62
CA ILE A 262 -11.54 15.19 -3.93
C ILE A 262 -11.16 14.77 -2.51
N TYR A 263 -11.74 15.39 -1.50
CA TYR A 263 -11.30 15.18 -0.12
C TYR A 263 -12.44 15.34 0.88
N GLN A 264 -12.28 14.64 2.01
CA GLN A 264 -13.16 14.76 3.16
C GLN A 264 -12.35 15.07 4.41
N PHE A 265 -12.78 16.06 5.20
CA PHE A 265 -12.03 16.54 6.36
C PHE A 265 -12.94 16.94 7.51
N LEU A 266 -12.44 16.83 8.74
CA LEU A 266 -13.11 17.30 9.96
C LEU A 266 -12.71 18.76 10.23
N GLN A 267 -13.69 19.65 10.38
CA GLN A 267 -13.50 21.04 10.81
C GLN A 267 -14.69 21.46 11.67
N ASP A 268 -14.42 22.10 12.81
CA ASP A 268 -15.45 22.60 13.75
C ASP A 268 -16.47 21.50 14.14
N SER A 269 -15.95 20.31 14.46
CA SER A 269 -16.73 19.11 14.82
C SER A 269 -17.68 18.59 13.74
N LYS A 270 -17.53 19.06 12.49
CA LYS A 270 -18.32 18.64 11.33
C LYS A 270 -17.42 18.10 10.24
N TYR A 271 -17.91 17.09 9.52
CA TYR A 271 -17.22 16.58 8.35
C TYR A 271 -17.67 17.32 7.09
N TRP A 272 -16.70 17.66 6.25
CA TRP A 272 -16.90 18.39 5.01
C TRP A 272 -16.35 17.56 3.86
N PHE A 273 -17.16 17.38 2.81
CA PHE A 273 -16.73 16.85 1.52
C PHE A 273 -16.49 18.00 0.55
N ALA A 274 -15.37 17.96 -0.18
CA ALA A 274 -14.98 19.01 -1.09
C ALA A 274 -14.35 18.47 -2.36
N VAL A 275 -14.52 19.23 -3.44
CA VAL A 275 -13.91 18.98 -4.75
C VAL A 275 -13.26 20.26 -5.23
N ASP A 276 -11.98 20.18 -5.58
CA ASP A 276 -11.24 21.23 -6.25
C ASP A 276 -10.91 20.81 -7.69
N LEU A 277 -11.12 21.72 -8.63
CA LEU A 277 -10.67 21.62 -10.02
C LEU A 277 -9.64 22.72 -10.25
N ASN A 278 -8.43 22.34 -10.67
CA ASN A 278 -7.32 23.27 -10.88
C ASN A 278 -7.08 24.21 -9.69
N LYS A 279 -7.12 23.65 -8.47
CA LYS A 279 -6.98 24.35 -7.17
C LYS A 279 -8.13 25.31 -6.83
N VAL A 280 -9.17 25.40 -7.66
CA VAL A 280 -10.39 26.15 -7.36
C VAL A 280 -11.41 25.21 -6.74
N ASN A 281 -11.91 25.52 -5.54
CA ASN A 281 -12.97 24.75 -4.91
C ASN A 281 -14.29 24.96 -5.66
N ILE A 282 -14.80 23.90 -6.28
CA ILE A 282 -16.07 23.91 -7.03
C ILE A 282 -17.23 23.34 -6.22
N LEU A 283 -16.93 22.64 -5.12
CA LEU A 283 -17.92 22.12 -4.19
C LEU A 283 -17.33 22.05 -2.78
N ARG A 284 -18.14 22.46 -1.80
CA ARG A 284 -17.98 22.12 -0.39
C ARG A 284 -19.35 21.91 0.24
N VAL A 285 -19.55 20.74 0.85
CA VAL A 285 -20.82 20.36 1.48
C VAL A 285 -20.57 19.61 2.79
N GLU A 286 -21.46 19.81 3.77
CA GLU A 286 -21.42 19.06 5.04
C GLU A 286 -21.84 17.60 4.79
N ASN A 287 -21.04 16.64 5.28
CA ASN A 287 -21.37 15.22 5.28
C ASN A 287 -21.74 14.77 6.69
N SER A 288 -23.02 14.51 6.94
CA SER A 288 -23.54 14.13 8.27
C SER A 288 -23.57 12.62 8.51
N ASP A 289 -23.36 11.79 7.48
CA ASP A 289 -23.31 10.32 7.57
C ASP A 289 -21.94 9.81 7.07
N VAL A 290 -20.89 10.21 7.79
CA VAL A 290 -19.52 9.77 7.51
C VAL A 290 -19.26 8.36 8.03
N ARG A 291 -18.58 7.56 7.21
CA ARG A 291 -18.26 6.17 7.51
C ARG A 291 -16.82 5.87 7.13
N ASP A 292 -16.24 4.89 7.81
CA ASP A 292 -15.02 4.23 7.34
C ASP A 292 -15.44 3.11 6.38
N PHE A 293 -14.86 3.11 5.18
CA PHE A 293 -15.14 2.09 4.17
C PHE A 293 -13.96 1.13 4.10
N LYS A 294 -14.17 -0.14 4.46
CA LYS A 294 -13.10 -1.16 4.45
C LYS A 294 -13.03 -1.86 3.11
N THR A 295 -11.82 -2.25 2.69
CA THR A 295 -11.58 -3.05 1.48
C THR A 295 -12.12 -2.36 0.22
N VAL A 296 -11.78 -1.08 0.03
CA VAL A 296 -12.26 -0.26 -1.10
C VAL A 296 -11.43 -0.59 -2.34
N LYS A 297 -12.05 -1.12 -3.38
CA LYS A 297 -11.38 -1.37 -4.66
C LYS A 297 -11.23 -0.06 -5.43
N VAL A 298 -10.06 0.15 -6.04
CA VAL A 298 -9.74 1.34 -6.83
C VAL A 298 -9.53 0.93 -8.28
N TYR A 299 -10.49 1.30 -9.12
CA TYR A 299 -10.43 1.05 -10.56
C TYR A 299 -10.06 2.31 -11.32
N VAL A 300 -9.16 2.20 -12.28
CA VAL A 300 -8.87 3.23 -13.27
C VAL A 300 -9.66 2.87 -14.53
N SER A 301 -10.82 3.48 -14.67
CA SER A 301 -11.99 2.96 -15.40
C SER A 301 -12.57 1.70 -14.78
N ASN A 302 -13.84 1.79 -14.38
CA ASN A 302 -14.54 0.66 -13.77
C ASN A 302 -14.82 -0.49 -14.77
N PRO A 303 -15.24 -1.67 -14.28
CA PRO A 303 -15.56 -2.82 -15.13
C PRO A 303 -16.89 -2.71 -15.92
N TRP A 304 -17.76 -1.76 -15.58
CA TRP A 304 -19.14 -1.69 -16.08
C TRP A 304 -19.26 -0.77 -17.30
N ASP A 305 -18.73 0.44 -17.19
CA ASP A 305 -18.84 1.51 -18.18
C ASP A 305 -17.69 1.46 -19.20
N ALA A 306 -17.79 2.24 -20.28
CA ALA A 306 -16.69 2.37 -21.24
C ALA A 306 -15.56 3.21 -20.62
N ALA A 307 -14.31 2.84 -20.89
CA ALA A 307 -13.16 3.62 -20.45
C ALA A 307 -13.08 4.95 -21.23
N GLN A 308 -12.71 6.02 -20.53
CA GLN A 308 -12.37 7.28 -21.17
C GLN A 308 -10.99 7.18 -21.85
N ASN A 309 -10.89 7.69 -23.07
CA ASN A 309 -9.59 7.91 -23.70
C ASN A 309 -8.96 9.19 -23.14
N SER A 310 -8.03 9.02 -22.19
CA SER A 310 -7.36 10.10 -21.47
C SER A 310 -6.03 9.60 -20.91
N SER A 311 -5.12 10.50 -20.55
CA SER A 311 -3.98 10.18 -19.69
C SER A 311 -4.25 10.62 -18.24
N LEU A 312 -3.80 9.83 -17.27
CA LEU A 312 -3.73 10.20 -15.86
C LEU A 312 -2.27 10.23 -15.41
N SER A 313 -1.96 11.06 -14.42
CA SER A 313 -0.69 11.02 -13.68
C SER A 313 -0.91 11.46 -12.24
N ASP A 314 0.10 11.27 -11.39
CA ASP A 314 0.13 11.79 -10.02
C ASP A 314 -1.10 11.41 -9.18
N LEU A 315 -1.61 10.17 -9.36
CA LEU A 315 -2.74 9.66 -8.59
C LEU A 315 -2.30 9.35 -7.16
N LEU A 316 -2.81 10.15 -6.22
CA LEU A 316 -2.64 9.97 -4.78
C LEU A 316 -4.00 9.72 -4.13
N ILE A 317 -4.09 8.66 -3.34
CA ILE A 317 -5.22 8.34 -2.48
C ILE A 317 -4.67 8.04 -1.10
N ILE A 318 -5.02 8.81 -0.09
CA ILE A 318 -4.47 8.66 1.25
C ILE A 318 -5.53 8.98 2.30
N ASN A 319 -5.47 8.32 3.45
CA ASN A 319 -6.25 8.72 4.62
C ASN A 319 -5.69 10.01 5.24
N GLY A 320 -6.59 10.85 5.73
CA GLY A 320 -6.26 12.16 6.28
C GLY A 320 -6.05 13.24 5.21
N LYS A 321 -5.37 14.32 5.63
CA LYS A 321 -5.11 15.49 4.80
C LYS A 321 -3.74 15.35 4.16
N ALA A 322 -3.69 15.34 2.83
CA ALA A 322 -2.42 15.53 2.13
C ALA A 322 -2.09 17.02 2.05
N GLU A 323 -0.93 17.41 2.58
CA GLU A 323 -0.39 18.75 2.49
C GLU A 323 0.87 18.76 1.63
N TYR A 324 0.86 19.57 0.57
CA TYR A 324 2.06 19.83 -0.20
C TYR A 324 2.87 20.92 0.51
N LEU A 325 3.94 20.54 1.19
CA LEU A 325 4.78 21.47 1.95
C LEU A 325 5.60 22.41 1.04
N VAL A 326 6.10 21.87 -0.09
CA VAL A 326 6.87 22.63 -1.10
C VAL A 326 6.25 22.60 -2.50
N GLY A 327 5.13 21.89 -2.69
CA GLY A 327 4.44 21.78 -3.99
C GLY A 327 5.32 21.21 -5.11
N SER A 328 5.00 21.54 -6.36
CA SER A 328 5.77 21.15 -7.56
C SER A 328 6.86 22.17 -7.92
N ILE A 329 7.30 23.01 -6.96
CA ILE A 329 8.30 24.05 -7.21
C ILE A 329 9.68 23.49 -6.84
N ILE A 330 10.64 23.63 -7.76
CA ILE A 330 12.04 23.27 -7.50
C ILE A 330 12.54 24.08 -6.31
N THR A 331 12.81 23.39 -5.20
CA THR A 331 13.22 24.01 -3.94
C THR A 331 14.70 23.69 -3.67
N PRO A 332 15.61 24.69 -3.69
CA PRO A 332 17.00 24.45 -3.35
C PRO A 332 17.18 23.99 -1.90
N LEU A 333 18.04 22.99 -1.70
CA LEU A 333 18.42 22.51 -0.36
C LEU A 333 19.41 23.49 0.27
N LEU A 334 19.00 24.15 1.35
CA LEU A 334 19.78 25.16 2.07
C LEU A 334 19.81 24.80 3.56
N LYS A 335 21.01 24.81 4.15
CA LYS A 335 21.19 24.49 5.57
C LYS A 335 20.33 25.41 6.45
N GLY A 336 19.56 24.83 7.36
CA GLY A 336 18.74 25.55 8.33
C GLY A 336 17.43 26.12 7.77
N LYS A 337 17.08 25.84 6.51
CA LYS A 337 15.81 26.26 5.94
C LYS A 337 14.68 25.38 6.45
N ILE A 338 13.79 25.95 7.25
CA ILE A 338 12.51 25.33 7.64
C ILE A 338 11.53 25.50 6.47
N VAL A 339 10.94 24.40 6.02
CA VAL A 339 9.97 24.40 4.90
C VAL A 339 8.53 24.25 5.37
N ALA A 340 8.31 23.74 6.58
CA ALA A 340 6.99 23.57 7.17
C ALA A 340 7.09 23.47 8.70
N ILE A 341 5.94 23.62 9.35
CA ILE A 341 5.74 23.17 10.72
C ILE A 341 4.49 22.30 10.68
N ILE A 342 4.65 21.04 11.05
CA ILE A 342 3.58 20.05 11.14
C ILE A 342 3.14 20.01 12.61
N PRO A 343 1.96 20.56 12.95
CA PRO A 343 1.53 20.65 14.35
C PRO A 343 1.46 19.29 15.04
N ILE A 344 1.00 18.27 14.31
CA ILE A 344 0.98 16.87 14.74
C ILE A 344 1.34 16.01 13.54
N LEU A 345 2.45 15.26 13.63
CA LEU A 345 2.76 14.13 12.75
C LEU A 345 2.23 12.87 13.43
N ASP A 346 1.15 12.30 12.90
CA ASP A 346 0.50 11.15 13.51
C ASP A 346 1.31 9.85 13.39
N LYS A 347 0.88 8.80 14.10
CA LYS A 347 1.51 7.47 14.02
C LYS A 347 1.49 6.88 12.60
N GLU A 348 0.53 7.29 11.78
CA GLU A 348 0.47 6.95 10.37
C GLU A 348 0.84 8.17 9.55
N TYR A 349 1.87 8.07 8.72
CA TYR A 349 2.33 9.17 7.90
C TYR A 349 3.06 8.67 6.66
N LEU A 350 3.07 9.52 5.63
CA LEU A 350 3.87 9.34 4.43
C LEU A 350 4.59 10.65 4.12
N VAL A 351 5.91 10.61 4.11
CA VAL A 351 6.78 11.64 3.57
C VAL A 351 7.23 11.20 2.19
N SER A 352 6.89 11.97 1.16
CA SER A 352 7.32 11.71 -0.22
C SER A 352 7.86 12.98 -0.84
N PHE A 353 9.02 12.87 -1.48
CA PHE A 353 9.66 13.98 -2.17
C PHE A 353 10.56 13.47 -3.31
N ASP A 354 10.74 14.31 -4.33
CA ASP A 354 11.71 14.07 -5.39
C ASP A 354 13.01 14.79 -5.07
N VAL A 355 14.14 14.11 -5.24
CA VAL A 355 15.48 14.67 -5.09
C VAL A 355 16.26 14.53 -6.39
N ASN A 356 16.98 15.58 -6.79
CA ASN A 356 17.88 15.57 -7.93
C ASN A 356 19.28 16.03 -7.49
N PRO A 357 20.17 15.08 -7.13
CA PRO A 357 21.50 15.41 -6.67
C PRO A 357 22.41 15.78 -7.83
N ASN A 358 23.12 16.91 -7.73
CA ASN A 358 24.08 17.35 -8.74
C ASN A 358 25.53 16.95 -8.42
N LYS A 359 25.80 16.49 -7.20
CA LYS A 359 27.11 16.06 -6.73
C LYS A 359 26.98 15.14 -5.52
N PHE A 360 27.86 14.15 -5.43
CA PHE A 360 28.12 13.40 -4.21
C PHE A 360 29.53 13.68 -3.71
N VAL A 361 29.66 13.84 -2.39
CA VAL A 361 30.89 14.17 -1.69
C VAL A 361 30.89 13.45 -0.35
N ALA A 362 32.07 13.10 0.16
CA ALA A 362 32.19 12.46 1.46
C ALA A 362 31.64 13.37 2.58
N GLY A 363 31.01 12.75 3.58
CA GLY A 363 30.28 13.43 4.66
C GLY A 363 28.76 13.24 4.55
N PHE A 364 28.04 13.46 5.66
CA PHE A 364 26.59 13.35 5.67
C PHE A 364 25.96 14.65 5.15
N TYR A 365 25.16 14.57 4.10
CA TYR A 365 24.47 15.73 3.51
C TYR A 365 22.97 15.57 3.66
N ASN A 366 22.35 16.42 4.47
CA ASN A 366 20.93 16.34 4.75
C ASN A 366 20.10 16.71 3.51
N VAL A 367 19.06 15.90 3.26
CA VAL A 367 18.06 16.15 2.22
C VAL A 367 16.79 16.70 2.86
N ILE A 368 16.29 16.00 3.88
CA ILE A 368 15.17 16.43 4.72
C ILE A 368 15.40 15.94 6.15
N HIS A 369 14.97 16.71 7.14
CA HIS A 369 15.07 16.36 8.56
C HIS A 369 13.78 16.78 9.25
N LEU A 370 12.85 15.84 9.43
CA LEU A 370 11.69 16.07 10.28
C LEU A 370 12.13 15.86 11.73
N THR A 371 12.01 16.90 12.54
CA THR A 371 12.49 16.90 13.92
C THR A 371 11.50 17.56 14.88
N ILE A 372 11.49 17.11 16.14
CA ILE A 372 10.80 17.76 17.26
C ILE A 372 11.66 18.82 17.96
N GLY A 373 12.86 19.12 17.43
CA GLY A 373 13.66 20.27 17.85
C GLY A 373 15.16 19.99 18.02
N SER A 374 15.59 18.73 18.16
CA SER A 374 17.01 18.38 18.28
C SER A 374 17.45 17.31 17.27
N ASP A 375 18.73 16.95 17.24
CA ASP A 375 19.26 16.07 16.18
C ASP A 375 19.14 14.58 16.50
N ASN A 376 19.63 14.12 17.66
CA ASN A 376 19.63 12.68 17.99
C ASN A 376 19.72 12.43 19.51
N PHE A 377 19.05 13.26 20.30
CA PHE A 377 18.99 13.15 21.75
C PHE A 377 17.75 12.38 22.20
N ASP A 378 16.62 12.66 21.59
CA ASP A 378 15.30 12.19 21.98
C ASP A 378 14.62 11.33 20.91
N TYR A 379 13.70 10.49 21.36
CA TYR A 379 12.86 9.69 20.48
C TYR A 379 11.89 10.62 19.73
N GLY A 380 12.12 10.80 18.42
CA GLY A 380 11.36 11.73 17.58
C GLY A 380 12.20 12.82 16.92
N ASP A 381 13.48 12.96 17.28
CA ASP A 381 14.36 13.95 16.66
C ASP A 381 14.61 13.74 15.16
N ARG A 382 14.42 12.51 14.67
CA ARG A 382 14.63 12.13 13.27
C ARG A 382 13.44 11.33 12.78
N VAL A 383 12.32 11.97 12.44
CA VAL A 383 11.04 11.29 12.12
C VAL A 383 10.43 11.71 10.77
N PRO A 384 10.98 11.26 9.63
CA PRO A 384 12.32 10.68 9.47
C PRO A 384 13.38 11.77 9.22
N GLY A 385 14.63 11.40 9.43
CA GLY A 385 15.78 12.15 8.89
C GLY A 385 16.36 11.42 7.68
N VAL A 386 16.68 12.15 6.60
CA VAL A 386 17.26 11.60 5.37
C VAL A 386 18.50 12.39 4.97
N TRP A 387 19.61 11.67 4.76
CA TRP A 387 20.89 12.22 4.31
C TRP A 387 21.43 11.38 3.14
N PHE A 388 22.27 11.97 2.30
CA PHE A 388 23.26 11.20 1.55
C PHE A 388 24.32 10.67 2.53
N ASN A 389 24.71 9.41 2.32
CA ASN A 389 25.66 8.70 3.16
C ASN A 389 27.07 9.30 3.10
N ASN A 390 27.84 9.07 4.15
CA ASN A 390 29.16 9.70 4.32
C ASN A 390 30.24 9.21 3.35
N ASP A 391 30.00 8.12 2.63
CA ASP A 391 30.94 7.53 1.68
C ASP A 391 31.05 8.32 0.37
N GLY A 392 30.17 9.30 0.15
CA GLY A 392 30.14 10.10 -1.07
C GLY A 392 29.76 9.33 -2.33
N LYS A 393 29.15 8.15 -2.19
CA LYS A 393 28.72 7.31 -3.33
C LYS A 393 27.29 7.57 -3.78
N GLY A 394 26.51 8.33 -2.99
CA GLY A 394 25.13 8.69 -3.32
C GLY A 394 24.05 7.78 -2.75
N GLY A 395 24.40 6.82 -1.88
CA GLY A 395 23.41 6.05 -1.12
C GLY A 395 22.76 6.93 -0.05
N LEU A 396 21.51 6.64 0.33
CA LEU A 396 20.83 7.36 1.40
C LEU A 396 21.06 6.69 2.76
N TYR A 397 21.26 7.52 3.78
CA TYR A 397 21.22 7.20 5.19
C TYR A 397 19.90 7.75 5.73
N ILE A 398 18.99 6.87 6.16
CA ILE A 398 17.65 7.25 6.62
C ILE A 398 17.51 6.82 8.07
N ALA A 399 17.19 7.75 8.95
CA ALA A 399 17.01 7.48 10.37
C ALA A 399 15.55 7.66 10.79
N ALA A 400 15.07 6.75 11.63
CA ALA A 400 13.75 6.85 12.25
C ALA A 400 13.68 6.28 13.67
N PRO A 401 12.71 6.74 14.48
CA PRO A 401 12.42 6.16 15.78
C PRO A 401 11.59 4.86 15.62
N ILE A 402 12.19 3.70 15.86
CA ILE A 402 11.56 2.38 15.67
C ILE A 402 11.74 1.52 16.94
N ASN A 403 10.66 0.98 17.51
CA ASN A 403 10.70 0.06 18.67
C ASN A 403 11.56 0.53 19.85
N GLY A 404 11.46 1.82 20.22
CA GLY A 404 12.27 2.40 21.30
C GLY A 404 13.70 2.79 20.91
N ASN A 405 14.23 2.34 19.77
CA ASN A 405 15.45 2.88 19.19
C ASN A 405 15.15 4.23 18.52
N LYS A 406 15.67 5.33 19.08
CA LYS A 406 15.44 6.70 18.56
C LYS A 406 16.08 6.98 17.18
N ASN A 407 17.02 6.15 16.75
CA ASN A 407 17.84 6.38 15.55
C ASN A 407 18.13 5.05 14.84
N TYR A 408 17.07 4.30 14.54
CA TYR A 408 17.15 3.09 13.72
C TYR A 408 17.48 3.49 12.28
N ILE A 409 18.45 2.82 11.66
CA ILE A 409 19.02 3.25 10.38
C ILE A 409 18.65 2.31 9.24
N PHE A 410 18.24 2.91 8.13
CA PHE A 410 18.00 2.27 6.85
C PHE A 410 18.98 2.83 5.82
N PHE A 411 19.46 1.96 4.92
CA PHE A 411 20.38 2.32 3.86
C PHE A 411 19.77 2.01 2.49
N THR A 412 20.07 2.83 1.50
CA THR A 412 19.71 2.54 0.10
C THR A 412 20.96 2.30 -0.74
N LYS A 413 20.79 1.65 -1.89
CA LYS A 413 21.78 1.72 -2.97
C LYS A 413 21.95 3.18 -3.42
N PRO A 414 23.10 3.54 -4.02
CA PRO A 414 23.28 4.83 -4.67
C PRO A 414 22.18 5.18 -5.66
N ILE A 415 21.77 6.45 -5.66
CA ILE A 415 20.87 7.02 -6.68
C ILE A 415 21.67 7.82 -7.70
N ASP A 416 21.12 8.03 -8.89
CA ASP A 416 21.81 8.67 -10.01
C ASP A 416 22.01 10.18 -9.81
N LEU A 417 23.13 10.70 -10.29
CA LEU A 417 23.37 12.14 -10.41
C LEU A 417 22.53 12.75 -11.53
N ASN A 418 22.10 14.00 -11.33
CA ASN A 418 21.34 14.81 -12.29
C ASN A 418 20.02 14.19 -12.76
N ARG A 419 19.46 13.30 -11.94
CA ARG A 419 18.20 12.60 -12.19
C ARG A 419 17.26 12.77 -11.02
N TRP A 420 16.00 13.11 -11.31
CA TRP A 420 14.94 13.09 -10.30
C TRP A 420 14.70 11.66 -9.83
N THR A 421 14.76 11.49 -8.51
CA THR A 421 14.51 10.22 -7.84
C THR A 421 13.48 10.46 -6.74
N ASN A 422 12.39 9.70 -6.75
CA ASN A 422 11.37 9.79 -5.73
C ASN A 422 11.76 8.98 -4.51
N ILE A 423 11.71 9.60 -3.33
CA ILE A 423 11.95 8.94 -2.05
C ILE A 423 10.63 8.95 -1.28
N LYS A 424 10.20 7.77 -0.83
CA LYS A 424 9.02 7.61 0.04
C LYS A 424 9.45 6.98 1.34
N VAL A 425 9.10 7.62 2.44
CA VAL A 425 9.34 7.13 3.78
C VAL A 425 8.05 7.26 4.56
N GLY A 426 7.57 6.18 5.15
CA GLY A 426 6.27 6.22 5.81
C GLY A 426 6.08 5.13 6.83
N GLN A 427 5.08 5.33 7.68
CA GLN A 427 4.64 4.40 8.69
C GLN A 427 3.14 4.20 8.57
N PHE A 428 2.69 2.95 8.56
CA PHE A 428 1.30 2.59 8.25
C PHE A 428 0.80 1.52 9.18
N PHE A 429 -0.47 1.58 9.62
CA PHE A 429 -1.06 0.54 10.44
C PHE A 429 -1.79 -0.49 9.57
N ASN A 430 -1.29 -1.73 9.54
CA ASN A 430 -1.87 -2.78 8.71
C ASN A 430 -3.10 -3.48 9.32
N GLY A 431 -3.62 -3.00 10.46
CA GLY A 431 -4.68 -3.65 11.23
C GLY A 431 -4.22 -4.47 12.44
N SER A 432 -2.90 -4.70 12.58
CA SER A 432 -2.33 -5.44 13.71
C SER A 432 -1.10 -4.75 14.31
N PHE A 433 -0.20 -4.27 13.48
CA PHE A 433 1.00 -3.54 13.89
C PHE A 433 1.31 -2.43 12.88
N TYR A 434 2.24 -1.54 13.23
CA TYR A 434 2.68 -0.51 12.32
C TYR A 434 3.87 -1.03 11.51
N ILE A 435 3.93 -0.72 10.24
CA ILE A 435 5.05 -1.05 9.35
C ILE A 435 5.65 0.27 8.90
N TYR A 436 6.94 0.45 9.18
CA TYR A 436 7.74 1.51 8.61
C TYR A 436 8.35 1.04 7.29
N THR A 437 8.31 1.88 6.25
CA THR A 437 8.79 1.54 4.91
C THR A 437 9.66 2.64 4.34
N VAL A 438 10.67 2.24 3.57
CA VAL A 438 11.49 3.10 2.73
C VAL A 438 11.38 2.60 1.30
N LYS A 439 10.99 3.48 0.39
CA LYS A 439 10.95 3.22 -1.05
C LYS A 439 11.74 4.25 -1.84
N VAL A 440 12.33 3.81 -2.93
CA VAL A 440 13.03 4.64 -3.92
C VAL A 440 12.44 4.35 -5.29
N ASN A 441 11.88 5.35 -5.97
CA ASN A 441 11.13 5.18 -7.22
C ASN A 441 10.10 4.05 -7.15
N ASP A 442 9.33 4.02 -6.05
CA ASP A 442 8.34 2.98 -5.72
C ASP A 442 8.88 1.57 -5.45
N GLU A 443 10.16 1.30 -5.68
CA GLU A 443 10.83 0.07 -5.23
C GLU A 443 10.93 0.05 -3.71
N LEU A 444 10.42 -1.00 -3.07
CA LEU A 444 10.57 -1.20 -1.62
C LEU A 444 12.01 -1.57 -1.29
N ILE A 445 12.74 -0.65 -0.65
CA ILE A 445 14.14 -0.85 -0.28
C ILE A 445 14.26 -1.49 1.11
N SER A 446 13.39 -1.09 2.04
CA SER A 446 13.41 -1.62 3.39
C SER A 446 12.05 -1.49 4.06
N SER A 447 11.76 -2.40 4.98
CA SER A 447 10.60 -2.36 5.85
C SER A 447 10.94 -2.88 7.24
N GLU A 448 10.34 -2.31 8.28
CA GLU A 448 10.53 -2.73 9.67
C GLU A 448 9.20 -2.64 10.43
N ILE A 449 8.89 -3.63 11.26
CA ILE A 449 7.68 -3.61 12.09
C ILE A 449 7.94 -2.70 13.29
N ASN A 450 7.06 -1.73 13.54
CA ASN A 450 7.10 -0.85 14.71
C ASN A 450 5.92 -1.13 15.65
N TYR A 451 6.21 -1.77 16.78
CA TYR A 451 5.25 -2.05 17.87
C TYR A 451 5.08 -0.87 18.82
N MET A 452 5.98 0.13 18.78
CA MET A 452 5.93 1.31 19.65
C MET A 452 5.79 2.63 18.85
N PRO A 453 4.81 2.74 17.94
CA PRO A 453 4.58 3.94 17.15
C PRO A 453 4.13 5.11 18.04
N LYS A 454 4.61 6.31 17.76
CA LYS A 454 4.20 7.55 18.44
C LYS A 454 3.78 8.61 17.43
N SER A 455 2.84 9.47 17.84
CA SER A 455 2.62 10.75 17.19
C SER A 455 3.60 11.77 17.78
N PHE A 456 4.00 12.75 16.98
CA PHE A 456 4.95 13.79 17.36
C PHE A 456 4.31 15.16 17.18
N VAL A 457 4.55 16.07 18.11
CA VAL A 457 4.00 17.44 18.07
C VAL A 457 5.06 18.42 17.61
N ASN A 458 4.64 19.46 16.90
CA ASN A 458 5.50 20.55 16.40
C ASN A 458 6.72 20.04 15.63
N VAL A 459 6.50 19.12 14.69
CA VAL A 459 7.58 18.63 13.82
C VAL A 459 7.91 19.73 12.82
N THR A 460 9.18 20.10 12.72
CA THR A 460 9.69 21.15 11.79
C THR A 460 10.50 20.58 10.65
#